data_AF-A0A1G8PP14-F1
#
_entry.id   AF-A0A1G8PP14-F1
#
_cell.length_a   1.000
_cell.length_b   1.000
_cell.length_c   1.000
_cell.angle_alpha   90.00
_cell.angle_beta   90.00
_cell.angle_gamma   90.00
#
_symmetry.space_group_name_H-M   'P 1'
#
loop_
_entity.id
_entity.type
_entity.pdbx_description
1 polymer ?
#
loop_
_entity_poly.entity_id
_entity_poly.type
_entity_poly.pdbx_seq_one_letter_code
_entity_poly.pdbx_strand_id
1 'polypeptide(L)'
;MEEMKKLLLSTIGAAAISIEKADAMLQELIEKGKLSVKEGKELREELLRKKKENESAPVKKDELHEILETLNYAGQRELAALEERVRKLEERLDAMTKE
;
A
#
# COMPACT_ATOMS: atom_id res chain seq x y z
N MET A 1 1.82 9.34 -3.52
CA MET A 1 1.65 8.48 -4.71
C MET A 1 2.85 8.49 -5.65
N GLU A 2 3.38 9.66 -6.05
CA GLU A 2 4.59 9.73 -6.89
C GLU A 2 5.81 9.05 -6.25
N GLU A 3 6.05 9.24 -4.96
CA GLU A 3 7.19 8.60 -4.28
C GLU A 3 7.07 7.08 -4.22
N MET A 4 5.87 6.57 -3.91
CA MET A 4 5.62 5.14 -3.91
C MET A 4 5.85 4.60 -5.31
N LYS A 5 5.22 5.17 -6.34
CA LYS A 5 5.43 4.81 -7.75
C LYS A 5 6.91 4.87 -8.18
N LYS A 6 7.63 5.93 -7.82
CA LYS A 6 9.06 6.07 -8.11
C LYS A 6 9.87 5.01 -7.43
N LEU A 7 9.53 4.66 -6.18
CA LEU A 7 10.15 3.56 -5.46
C LEU A 7 9.88 2.24 -6.18
N LEU A 8 8.62 1.93 -6.52
CA LEU A 8 8.28 0.69 -7.25
C LEU A 8 9.00 0.58 -8.61
N LEU A 9 8.96 1.66 -9.40
CA LEU A 9 9.58 1.73 -10.72
C LEU A 9 11.12 1.68 -10.63
N SER A 10 11.70 2.23 -9.57
CA SER A 10 13.14 2.17 -9.31
C SER A 10 13.59 0.78 -8.89
N THR A 11 12.80 0.06 -8.09
CA THR A 11 13.14 -1.28 -7.60
C THR A 11 12.95 -2.35 -8.68
N ILE A 12 11.88 -2.28 -9.48
CA ILE A 12 11.52 -3.34 -10.44
C ILE A 12 11.94 -3.02 -11.88
N GLY A 13 12.09 -1.74 -12.22
CA GLY A 13 12.31 -1.26 -13.58
C GLY A 13 11.02 -1.12 -14.38
N ALA A 14 11.12 -0.51 -15.58
CA ALA A 14 9.95 -0.10 -16.37
C ALA A 14 9.31 -1.20 -17.25
N ALA A 15 9.89 -2.40 -17.31
CA ALA A 15 9.66 -3.34 -18.43
C ALA A 15 8.56 -4.39 -18.21
N ALA A 16 8.30 -4.86 -16.99
CA ALA A 16 7.21 -5.80 -16.65
C ALA A 16 7.31 -6.16 -15.17
N ILE A 17 6.16 -6.30 -14.51
CA ILE A 17 6.10 -6.75 -13.11
C ILE A 17 5.68 -8.22 -13.10
N SER A 18 6.59 -9.11 -12.70
CA SER A 18 6.25 -10.50 -12.38
C SER A 18 5.59 -10.57 -11.00
N ILE A 19 4.87 -11.65 -10.71
CA ILE A 19 4.25 -11.84 -9.39
C ILE A 19 5.28 -11.91 -8.27
N GLU A 20 6.42 -12.55 -8.49
CA GLU A 20 7.52 -12.59 -7.51
C GLU A 20 8.05 -11.18 -7.22
N LYS A 21 8.18 -10.34 -8.25
CA LYS A 21 8.58 -8.94 -8.09
C LYS A 21 7.51 -8.11 -7.39
N ALA A 22 6.24 -8.34 -7.69
CA ALA A 22 5.14 -7.67 -7.01
C ALA A 22 5.09 -8.05 -5.51
N ASP A 23 5.31 -9.32 -5.17
CA ASP A 23 5.36 -9.77 -3.77
C ASP A 23 6.50 -9.11 -2.98
N ALA A 24 7.70 -9.05 -3.56
CA ALA A 24 8.85 -8.38 -2.94
C ALA A 24 8.59 -6.88 -2.74
N MET A 25 7.93 -6.25 -3.70
CA MET A 25 7.55 -4.85 -3.66
C MET A 25 6.52 -4.54 -2.56
N LEU A 26 5.51 -5.40 -2.40
CA LEU A 26 4.52 -5.27 -1.33
C LEU A 26 5.15 -5.40 0.05
N GLN A 27 6.08 -6.36 0.21
CA GLN A 27 6.89 -6.50 1.43
C GLN A 27 7.66 -5.22 1.75
N GLU A 28 8.37 -4.65 0.77
CA GLU A 28 9.14 -3.42 0.99
C GLU A 28 8.25 -2.23 1.41
N LEU A 29 7.04 -2.12 0.85
CA LEU A 29 6.07 -1.09 1.23
C LEU A 29 5.52 -1.29 2.64
N ILE A 30 5.31 -2.53 3.07
CA ILE A 30 4.92 -2.87 4.44
C ILE A 30 6.03 -2.51 5.42
N GLU A 31 7.27 -2.91 5.13
CA GLU A 31 8.44 -2.61 5.96
C GLU A 31 8.68 -1.10 6.11
N LYS A 32 8.43 -0.33 5.04
CA LYS A 32 8.52 1.13 5.06
C LYS A 32 7.31 1.84 5.69
N GLY A 33 6.33 1.09 6.19
CA GLY A 33 5.10 1.63 6.77
C GLY A 33 4.24 2.40 5.76
N LYS A 34 4.45 2.17 4.45
CA LYS A 34 3.68 2.78 3.37
C LYS A 34 2.42 1.98 3.02
N LEU A 35 2.35 0.73 3.49
CA LEU A 35 1.23 -0.19 3.32
C LEU A 35 1.04 -0.99 4.61
N SER A 36 -0.19 -1.26 5.02
CA SER A 36 -0.44 -2.21 6.11
C SER A 36 -0.25 -3.66 5.64
N VAL A 37 -0.04 -4.56 6.60
CA VAL A 37 0.04 -6.01 6.33
C VAL A 37 -1.25 -6.54 5.69
N LYS A 38 -2.40 -5.96 6.07
CA LYS A 38 -3.71 -6.36 5.54
C LYS A 38 -3.87 -5.92 4.08
N GLU A 39 -3.57 -4.66 3.79
CA GLU A 39 -3.63 -4.11 2.43
C GLU A 39 -2.66 -4.82 1.49
N GLY A 40 -1.46 -5.20 1.96
CA GLY A 40 -0.53 -5.99 1.16
C GLY A 40 -1.02 -7.39 0.82
N LYS A 41 -1.81 -8.02 1.71
CA LYS A 41 -2.44 -9.32 1.42
C LYS A 41 -3.57 -9.19 0.40
N GLU A 42 -4.44 -8.20 0.56
CA GLU A 42 -5.53 -7.93 -0.39
C GLU A 42 -4.97 -7.60 -1.79
N LEU A 43 -3.93 -6.76 -1.86
CA LEU A 43 -3.26 -6.40 -3.10
C LEU A 43 -2.64 -7.62 -3.80
N ARG A 44 -2.02 -8.52 -3.04
CA ARG A 44 -1.45 -9.76 -3.56
C ARG A 44 -2.52 -10.68 -4.17
N GLU A 45 -3.65 -10.84 -3.49
CA GLU A 45 -4.77 -11.65 -3.99
C GLU A 45 -5.35 -11.07 -5.29
N GLU A 46 -5.47 -9.74 -5.37
CA GLU A 46 -5.99 -9.07 -6.55
C GLU A 46 -5.03 -9.17 -7.75
N LEU A 47 -3.71 -9.07 -7.51
CA LEU A 47 -2.69 -9.31 -8.53
C LEU A 47 -2.71 -10.77 -9.03
N LEU A 48 -2.85 -11.74 -8.12
CA LEU A 48 -2.99 -13.16 -8.48
C LEU A 48 -4.27 -13.42 -9.28
N ARG A 49 -5.38 -12.76 -8.95
CA ARG A 49 -6.65 -12.85 -9.67
C ARG A 49 -6.51 -12.32 -11.09
N LYS A 50 -5.95 -11.12 -11.27
CA LYS A 50 -5.71 -10.53 -12.60
C LYS A 50 -4.75 -11.35 -13.45
N LYS A 51 -3.70 -11.96 -12.86
CA LYS A 51 -2.79 -12.85 -13.58
C LYS A 51 -3.48 -14.13 -14.09
N LYS A 52 -4.47 -14.64 -13.34
CA LYS A 52 -5.27 -15.80 -13.75
C LYS A 52 -6.29 -15.45 -14.83
N GLU A 53 -6.83 -14.24 -14.82
CA GLU A 53 -7.76 -13.75 -15.85
C GLU A 53 -7.04 -13.43 -17.18
N ASN A 54 -5.78 -12.98 -17.13
CA ASN A 54 -4.95 -12.70 -18.30
C ASN A 54 -3.85 -13.76 -18.45
N GLU A 55 -4.19 -14.94 -18.97
CA GLU A 55 -3.21 -16.00 -19.28
C GLU A 55 -2.03 -15.44 -20.12
N SER A 56 -0.83 -15.49 -19.53
CA SER A 56 0.48 -15.23 -20.16
C SER A 56 0.92 -13.78 -20.39
N ALA A 57 0.13 -12.76 -20.01
CA ALA A 57 0.58 -11.37 -20.13
C ALA A 57 1.22 -10.86 -18.81
N PRO A 58 2.39 -10.21 -18.85
CA PRO A 58 2.92 -9.50 -17.67
C PRO A 58 1.92 -8.43 -17.23
N VAL A 59 1.75 -8.25 -15.91
CA VAL A 59 0.89 -7.21 -15.34
C VAL A 59 1.35 -5.86 -15.88
N LYS A 60 0.47 -5.15 -16.58
CA LYS A 60 0.82 -3.87 -17.20
C LYS A 60 0.93 -2.78 -16.15
N LYS A 61 1.79 -1.80 -16.40
CA LYS A 61 2.03 -0.65 -15.52
C LYS A 61 0.73 0.11 -15.18
N ASP A 62 -0.17 0.20 -16.16
CA ASP A 62 -1.44 0.91 -16.01
C ASP A 62 -2.42 0.14 -15.11
N GLU A 63 -2.42 -1.19 -15.17
CA GLU A 63 -3.25 -2.01 -14.28
C GLU A 63 -2.77 -1.96 -12.85
N LEU A 64 -1.45 -1.97 -12.64
CA LEU A 64 -0.87 -1.79 -11.32
C LEU A 64 -1.21 -0.40 -10.76
N HIS A 65 -1.33 0.59 -11.63
CA HIS A 65 -1.69 1.95 -11.24
C HIS A 65 -3.12 2.03 -10.68
N GLU A 66 -4.10 1.43 -11.35
CA GLU A 66 -5.50 1.39 -10.88
C GLU A 66 -5.63 0.72 -9.52
N ILE A 67 -4.93 -0.42 -9.33
CA ILE A 67 -5.03 -1.17 -8.08
C ILE A 67 -4.40 -0.37 -6.93
N LEU A 68 -3.25 0.29 -7.18
CA LEU A 68 -2.62 1.14 -6.17
C LEU A 68 -3.44 2.39 -5.82
N GLU A 69 -4.17 2.96 -6.78
CA GLU A 69 -5.08 4.08 -6.49
C GLU A 69 -6.24 3.67 -5.62
N THR A 70 -6.80 2.49 -5.87
CA THR A 70 -7.92 1.93 -5.09
C THR A 70 -7.52 1.71 -3.62
N LEU A 71 -6.31 1.18 -3.38
CA LEU A 71 -5.80 0.95 -2.03
C LEU A 71 -5.32 2.22 -1.31
N ASN A 72 -4.80 3.20 -2.05
CA ASN A 72 -4.40 4.48 -1.46
C ASN A 72 -5.59 5.24 -0.86
N TYR A 73 -6.82 5.03 -1.35
CA TYR A 73 -8.03 5.58 -0.75
C TYR A 73 -8.38 4.94 0.60
N ALA A 74 -7.98 3.68 0.81
CA ALA A 74 -8.16 2.98 2.09
C ALA A 74 -7.10 3.41 3.11
N GLY A 75 -5.82 3.37 2.74
CA GLY A 75 -4.71 3.69 3.66
C GLY A 75 -4.73 5.14 4.18
N GLN A 76 -5.10 6.13 3.35
CA GLN A 76 -5.22 7.52 3.82
C GLN A 76 -6.36 7.71 4.83
N ARG A 77 -7.46 6.96 4.69
CA ARG A 77 -8.57 7.01 5.65
C ARG A 77 -8.18 6.37 6.97
N GLU A 78 -7.48 5.25 6.94
CA GLU A 78 -7.02 4.56 8.15
C GLU A 78 -5.96 5.38 8.90
N LEU A 79 -5.02 6.02 8.18
CA LEU A 79 -4.02 6.89 8.79
C LEU A 79 -4.66 8.11 9.46
N ALA A 80 -5.58 8.80 8.77
CA ALA A 80 -6.32 9.92 9.34
C ALA A 80 -7.15 9.51 10.58
N ALA A 81 -7.77 8.33 10.55
CA ALA A 81 -8.48 7.79 11.69
C ALA A 81 -7.55 7.47 12.87
N LEU A 82 -6.32 7.03 12.60
CA LEU A 82 -5.32 6.76 13.63
C LEU A 82 -4.79 8.05 14.26
N GLU A 83 -4.45 9.05 13.45
CA GLU A 83 -4.02 10.38 13.91
C GLU A 83 -5.07 11.02 14.84
N GLU A 84 -6.35 10.95 14.47
CA GLU A 84 -7.46 11.43 15.29
C GLU A 84 -7.56 10.70 16.64
N ARG A 85 -7.34 9.38 16.64
CA ARG A 85 -7.34 8.58 17.88
C ARG A 85 -6.16 8.93 18.78
N VAL A 86 -4.98 9.15 18.19
CA VAL A 86 -3.78 9.57 18.93
C VAL A 86 -4.01 10.95 19.55
N ARG A 87 -4.51 11.92 18.78
CA ARG A 87 -4.83 13.26 19.29
C ARG A 87 -5.78 13.21 20.50
N LYS A 88 -6.84 12.40 20.44
CA LYS A 88 -7.77 12.22 21.58
C LYS A 88 -7.12 11.61 22.82
N LEU A 89 -6.14 10.73 22.64
CA LEU A 89 -5.38 10.16 23.75
C LEU A 89 -4.42 11.19 24.34
N GLU A 90 -3.75 11.97 23.51
CA GLU A 90 -2.88 13.08 23.92
C GLU A 90 -3.66 14.13 24.71
N GLU A 91 -4.82 14.57 24.23
CA GLU A 91 -5.69 15.53 24.95
C GLU A 91 -6.14 14.99 26.32
N ARG A 92 -6.46 13.69 26.40
CA ARG A 92 -6.79 13.04 27.68
C ARG A 92 -5.61 12.99 28.63
N LEU A 93 -4.42 12.69 28.12
CA LEU A 93 -3.20 12.64 28.93
C LEU A 93 -2.81 14.04 29.44
N ASP A 94 -2.92 15.07 28.60
CA ASP A 94 -2.71 16.47 28.97
C ASP A 94 -3.73 16.95 30.02
N ALA A 95 -4.98 16.51 29.92
CA ALA A 95 -6.00 16.81 30.92
C ALA A 95 -5.70 16.13 32.27
N MET A 96 -5.17 14.91 32.26
CA MET A 96 -4.82 14.16 33.48
C MET A 96 -3.50 14.61 34.13
N THR A 97 -2.64 15.31 33.40
CA THR A 97 -1.35 15.81 33.91
C THR A 97 -1.38 17.28 34.34
N LYS A 98 -2.50 17.98 34.09
CA LYS A 98 -2.73 19.38 34.52
C LYS A 98 -3.53 19.52 35.82
N GLU A 99 -3.96 18.41 36.43
CA GLU A 99 -4.41 18.34 37.83
C GLU A 99 -3.27 17.88 38.75
#